data_AF-A0A086L0S7-F1
#
_entry.id   AF-A0A086L0S7-F1
#
_cell.length_a   1.000
_cell.length_b   1.000
_cell.length_c   1.000
_cell.angle_alpha   90.00
_cell.angle_beta   90.00
_cell.angle_gamma   90.00
#
_symmetry.space_group_name_H-M   'P 1'
#
loop_
_entity.id
_entity.type
_entity.pdbx_description
1 polymer ?
#
loop_
_entity_poly.entity_id
_entity_poly.type
_entity_poly.pdbx_seq_one_letter_code
_entity_poly.pdbx_strand_id
1 'polypeptide(L)'
;MESGAAAVARGPPIADPEEVDEGKRKYTQATQEKEEGNQLFTKGQVQEAIDIWRHALKLCYELSVSGTAPDAAAMGKLQVALESNIAAGLLKEGFYSRCIDHCEHVLQVDADNEKALLRMAKAHSELQ
;
A
#
# COMPACT_ATOMS: atom_id res chain seq x y z
N MET A 1 12.11 -10.38 57.07
CA MET A 1 12.96 -9.56 56.19
C MET A 1 12.82 -10.18 54.80
N GLU A 2 11.65 -9.99 54.19
CA GLU A 2 11.42 -9.04 53.07
C GLU A 2 12.18 -9.47 51.81
N SER A 3 11.50 -10.14 50.88
CA SER A 3 10.68 -9.54 49.81
C SER A 3 11.53 -8.75 48.81
N GLY A 4 11.58 -9.23 47.56
CA GLY A 4 12.22 -8.49 46.48
C GLY A 4 12.32 -9.28 45.17
N ALA A 5 11.19 -9.75 44.64
CA ALA A 5 11.09 -10.18 43.26
C ALA A 5 11.28 -8.94 42.35
N ALA A 6 12.46 -8.80 41.76
CA ALA A 6 12.72 -7.77 40.76
C ALA A 6 12.07 -8.21 39.43
N ALA A 7 10.89 -7.68 39.17
CA ALA A 7 10.26 -7.73 37.86
C ALA A 7 11.16 -6.99 36.86
N VAL A 8 11.86 -7.72 36.00
CA VAL A 8 12.52 -7.16 34.81
C VAL A 8 11.41 -6.62 33.91
N ALA A 9 11.29 -5.30 33.90
CA ALA A 9 10.47 -4.57 32.95
C ALA A 9 10.93 -4.90 31.53
N ARG A 10 10.11 -5.67 30.81
CA ARG A 10 10.23 -5.79 29.35
C ARG A 10 9.89 -4.43 28.75
N GLY A 11 10.92 -3.64 28.47
CA GLY A 11 10.78 -2.51 27.55
C GLY A 11 10.27 -2.99 26.19
N PRO A 12 9.64 -2.12 25.39
CA PRO A 12 9.19 -2.48 24.05
C PRO A 12 10.40 -2.96 23.24
N PRO A 13 10.22 -3.91 22.29
CA PRO A 13 11.32 -4.37 21.45
C PRO A 13 11.86 -3.16 20.68
N ILE A 14 13.08 -2.76 21.01
CA ILE A 14 13.82 -1.77 20.23
C ILE A 14 14.18 -2.53 18.95
N ALA A 15 13.51 -2.22 17.84
CA ALA A 15 13.81 -2.82 16.54
C ALA A 15 15.31 -2.70 16.25
N ASP A 16 15.94 -3.77 15.79
CA ASP A 16 17.40 -3.77 15.59
C ASP A 16 17.77 -2.71 14.52
N PRO A 17 18.93 -2.03 14.65
CA PRO A 17 19.34 -0.98 13.70
C PRO A 17 19.38 -1.46 12.24
N GLU A 18 19.63 -2.75 12.02
CA GLU A 18 19.61 -3.39 10.70
C GLU A 18 18.19 -3.52 10.12
N GLU A 19 17.17 -3.77 10.95
CA GLU A 19 15.77 -3.88 10.52
C GLU A 19 15.19 -2.51 10.12
N VAL A 20 15.63 -1.43 10.78
CA VAL A 20 15.25 -0.06 10.45
C VAL A 20 15.85 0.36 9.09
N ASP A 21 17.07 -0.06 8.79
CA ASP A 21 17.70 0.18 7.48
C ASP A 21 17.01 -0.61 6.35
N GLU A 22 16.63 -1.86 6.61
CA GLU A 22 15.84 -2.67 5.69
C GLU A 22 14.47 -2.03 5.40
N GLY A 23 13.78 -1.52 6.42
CA GLY A 23 12.50 -0.85 6.28
C GLY A 23 12.56 0.37 5.34
N LYS A 24 13.61 1.18 5.50
CA LYS A 24 13.85 2.34 4.63
C LYS A 24 14.17 1.94 3.19
N ARG A 25 14.90 0.84 2.97
CA ARG A 25 15.17 0.28 1.63
C ARG A 25 13.89 -0.17 0.94
N LYS A 26 13.05 -0.94 1.62
CA LYS A 26 11.75 -1.41 1.08
C LYS A 26 10.81 -0.24 0.76
N TYR A 27 10.77 0.78 1.60
CA TYR A 27 9.98 2.00 1.34
C TYR A 27 10.44 2.71 0.07
N THR A 28 11.77 2.85 -0.07
CA THR A 28 12.39 3.45 -1.25
C THR A 28 12.09 2.63 -2.50
N GLN A 29 12.17 1.30 -2.41
CA GLN A 29 11.82 0.39 -3.51
C GLN A 29 10.35 0.52 -3.91
N ALA A 30 9.41 0.46 -2.97
CA ALA A 30 7.98 0.62 -3.25
C ALA A 30 7.67 1.97 -3.93
N THR A 31 8.39 3.03 -3.55
CA THR A 31 8.25 4.36 -4.17
C THR A 31 8.75 4.36 -5.62
N GLN A 32 9.87 3.69 -5.92
CA GLN A 32 10.41 3.55 -7.27
C GLN A 32 9.48 2.71 -8.16
N GLU A 33 9.03 1.56 -7.65
CA GLU A 33 8.09 0.68 -8.35
C GLU A 33 6.77 1.40 -8.66
N LYS A 34 6.26 2.23 -7.74
CA LYS A 34 5.11 3.10 -8.01
C LYS A 34 5.33 3.99 -9.25
N GLU A 35 6.51 4.59 -9.38
CA GLU A 35 6.85 5.44 -10.53
C GLU A 35 7.08 4.65 -11.81
N GLU A 36 7.72 3.49 -11.72
CA GLU A 36 7.91 2.58 -12.85
C GLU A 36 6.56 2.10 -13.41
N GLY A 37 5.63 1.66 -12.55
CA GLY A 37 4.29 1.29 -12.96
C GLY A 37 3.54 2.46 -13.61
N ASN A 38 3.73 3.70 -13.13
CA ASN A 38 3.16 4.89 -13.79
C ASN A 38 3.71 5.06 -15.21
N GLN A 39 5.02 4.86 -15.41
CA GLN A 39 5.62 4.94 -16.74
C GLN A 39 5.07 3.85 -17.67
N LEU A 40 4.99 2.60 -17.21
CA LEU A 40 4.40 1.50 -17.99
C LEU A 40 2.94 1.76 -18.35
N PHE A 41 2.16 2.30 -17.41
CA PHE A 41 0.77 2.64 -17.64
C PHE A 41 0.61 3.70 -18.74
N THR A 42 1.48 4.74 -18.73
CA THR A 42 1.48 5.76 -19.79
C THR A 42 1.89 5.21 -21.16
N LYS A 43 2.74 4.17 -21.19
CA LYS A 43 3.12 3.44 -22.41
C LYS A 43 2.03 2.49 -22.92
N GLY A 44 0.93 2.32 -22.17
CA GLY A 44 -0.14 1.39 -22.49
C GLY A 44 0.11 -0.05 -22.03
N GLN A 45 1.21 -0.30 -21.32
CA GLN A 45 1.55 -1.59 -20.72
C GLN A 45 0.81 -1.76 -19.39
N VAL A 46 -0.51 -1.92 -19.46
CA VAL A 46 -1.39 -1.85 -18.29
C VAL A 46 -1.19 -3.01 -17.33
N GLN A 47 -1.08 -4.24 -17.85
CA GLN A 47 -0.87 -5.45 -17.01
C GLN A 47 0.44 -5.37 -16.25
N GLU A 48 1.53 -5.04 -16.93
CA GLU A 48 2.85 -4.88 -16.30
C GLU A 48 2.83 -3.78 -15.23
N ALA A 49 2.13 -2.66 -15.48
CA ALA A 49 1.94 -1.62 -14.48
C ALA A 49 1.20 -2.13 -13.23
N ILE A 50 0.14 -2.91 -13.40
CA ILE A 50 -0.62 -3.51 -12.29
C ILE A 50 0.27 -4.43 -11.46
N ASP A 51 1.08 -5.27 -12.10
CA ASP A 51 1.95 -6.21 -11.41
C ASP A 51 3.02 -5.50 -10.59
N ILE A 52 3.64 -4.45 -11.14
CA ILE A 52 4.60 -3.62 -10.41
C ILE A 52 3.93 -2.92 -9.23
N TRP A 53 2.76 -2.31 -9.41
CA TRP A 53 2.06 -1.65 -8.30
C TRP A 53 1.65 -2.63 -7.21
N ARG A 54 1.24 -3.86 -7.55
CA ARG A 54 0.94 -4.91 -6.58
C ARG A 54 2.17 -5.32 -5.79
N HIS A 55 3.32 -5.42 -6.44
CA HIS A 55 4.57 -5.70 -5.76
C HIS A 55 4.93 -4.58 -4.77
N ALA A 56 4.82 -3.32 -5.20
CA ALA A 56 5.02 -2.16 -4.32
C ALA A 56 4.05 -2.15 -3.12
N LEU A 57 2.79 -2.50 -3.35
CA LEU A 57 1.78 -2.58 -2.29
C LEU A 57 2.08 -3.71 -1.31
N LYS A 58 2.58 -4.85 -1.78
CA LYS A 58 3.04 -5.95 -0.93
C LYS A 58 4.20 -5.50 -0.04
N LEU A 59 5.19 -4.81 -0.59
CA LEU A 59 6.27 -4.21 0.21
C LEU A 59 5.71 -3.27 1.28
N CYS A 60 4.67 -2.50 0.95
CA CYS A 60 4.02 -1.63 1.90
C CYS A 60 3.33 -2.39 3.05
N TYR A 61 2.70 -3.53 2.75
CA TYR A 61 2.10 -4.39 3.75
C TYR A 61 3.16 -5.03 4.64
N GLU A 62 4.26 -5.53 4.06
CA GLU A 62 5.40 -6.08 4.83
C GLU A 62 5.96 -5.05 5.83
N LEU A 63 6.14 -3.80 5.40
CA LEU A 63 6.58 -2.69 6.25
C LEU A 63 5.60 -2.36 7.38
N SER A 64 4.30 -2.49 7.11
CA SER A 64 3.25 -2.24 8.11
C SER A 64 3.24 -3.35 9.16
N VAL A 65 3.46 -4.60 8.75
CA VAL A 65 3.51 -5.77 9.63
C VAL A 65 4.80 -5.79 10.46
N SER A 66 5.95 -5.45 9.87
CA SER A 66 7.23 -5.39 10.60
C SER A 66 7.32 -4.19 11.55
N GLY A 67 6.50 -3.16 11.36
CA GLY A 67 6.60 -1.90 12.10
C GLY A 67 7.87 -1.10 11.78
N THR A 68 8.58 -1.43 10.69
CA THR A 68 9.81 -0.76 10.26
C THR A 68 9.56 0.33 9.22
N ALA A 69 8.29 0.71 9.03
CA ALA A 69 7.90 1.85 8.21
C ALA A 69 8.59 3.14 8.68
N PRO A 70 9.29 3.87 7.79
CA PRO A 70 10.00 5.10 8.19
C PRO A 70 9.03 6.23 8.56
N ASP A 71 7.84 6.28 7.95
CA ASP A 71 6.78 7.26 8.24
C ASP A 71 5.41 6.65 7.92
N ALA A 72 4.55 6.53 8.94
CA ALA A 72 3.22 5.91 8.80
C ALA A 72 2.26 6.73 7.92
N ALA A 73 2.34 8.07 7.95
CA ALA A 73 1.48 8.92 7.15
C ALA A 73 1.90 8.91 5.66
N ALA A 74 3.20 8.92 5.39
CA ALA A 74 3.73 8.78 4.03
C ALA A 74 3.41 7.39 3.46
N MET A 75 3.51 6.35 4.28
CA MET A 75 3.10 4.98 3.97
C MET A 75 1.62 4.87 3.58
N GLY A 76 0.72 5.45 4.38
CA GLY A 76 -0.71 5.46 4.07
C GLY A 76 -1.00 6.17 2.74
N LYS A 77 -0.33 7.29 2.46
CA LYS A 77 -0.43 7.99 1.17
C LYS A 77 0.07 7.14 0.00
N LEU A 78 1.18 6.43 0.19
CA LEU A 78 1.74 5.54 -0.84
C LEU A 78 0.79 4.37 -1.13
N GLN A 79 0.25 3.73 -0.09
CA GLN A 79 -0.74 2.67 -0.22
C GLN A 79 -1.99 3.16 -0.97
N VAL A 80 -2.57 4.29 -0.57
CA VAL A 80 -3.72 4.90 -1.27
C VAL A 80 -3.40 5.16 -2.74
N ALA A 81 -2.22 5.71 -3.05
CA ALA A 81 -1.83 5.97 -4.43
C ALA A 81 -1.70 4.67 -5.25
N LEU A 82 -1.10 3.62 -4.68
CA LEU A 82 -0.95 2.31 -5.32
C LEU A 82 -2.30 1.63 -5.56
N GLU A 83 -3.16 1.56 -4.55
CA GLU A 83 -4.51 0.98 -4.66
C GLU A 83 -5.35 1.73 -5.72
N SER A 84 -5.29 3.06 -5.71
CA SER A 84 -5.94 3.92 -6.69
C SER A 84 -5.43 3.68 -8.12
N ASN A 85 -4.14 3.44 -8.30
CA ASN A 85 -3.54 3.13 -9.59
C ASN A 85 -3.90 1.73 -10.08
N ILE A 86 -3.84 0.72 -9.21
CA ILE A 86 -4.26 -0.66 -9.52
C ILE A 86 -5.73 -0.67 -9.95
N ALA A 87 -6.61 0.03 -9.23
CA ALA A 87 -8.00 0.18 -9.61
C ALA A 87 -8.16 0.80 -11.01
N ALA A 88 -7.34 1.78 -11.37
CA ALA A 88 -7.34 2.38 -12.71
C ALA A 88 -6.92 1.38 -13.80
N GLY A 89 -5.89 0.57 -13.53
CA GLY A 89 -5.45 -0.49 -14.42
C GLY A 89 -6.53 -1.56 -14.62
N LEU A 90 -7.10 -2.06 -13.52
CA LEU A 90 -8.14 -3.09 -13.56
C LEU A 90 -9.40 -2.61 -14.28
N LEU A 91 -9.78 -1.35 -14.10
CA LEU A 91 -10.89 -0.73 -14.83
C LEU A 91 -10.63 -0.71 -16.34
N LYS A 92 -9.39 -0.46 -16.75
CA LYS A 92 -8.99 -0.43 -18.18
C LYS A 92 -8.97 -1.82 -18.80
N GLU A 93 -8.65 -2.85 -18.01
CA GLU A 93 -8.59 -4.25 -18.44
C GLU A 93 -9.95 -4.98 -18.32
N GLY A 94 -10.98 -4.31 -17.83
CA GLY A 94 -12.33 -4.90 -17.68
C GLY A 94 -12.52 -5.78 -16.43
N PHE A 95 -11.58 -5.77 -15.49
CA PHE A 95 -11.69 -6.49 -14.22
C PHE A 95 -12.47 -5.70 -13.17
N TYR A 96 -13.74 -5.44 -13.45
CA TYR A 96 -14.58 -4.49 -12.71
C TYR A 96 -14.79 -4.86 -11.23
N SER A 97 -15.01 -6.15 -10.92
CA SER A 97 -15.16 -6.58 -9.51
C SER A 97 -13.92 -6.28 -8.69
N ARG A 98 -12.73 -6.59 -9.21
CA ARG A 98 -11.47 -6.31 -8.53
C ARG A 98 -11.20 -4.81 -8.44
N CYS A 99 -11.59 -4.04 -9.46
CA CYS A 99 -11.49 -2.57 -9.42
C CYS A 99 -12.27 -2.00 -8.22
N ILE A 100 -13.48 -2.51 -7.95
CA ILE A 100 -14.31 -2.10 -6.82
C ILE A 100 -13.60 -2.41 -5.50
N ASP A 101 -13.10 -3.63 -5.31
CA ASP A 101 -12.39 -4.03 -4.07
C ASP A 101 -11.24 -3.06 -3.75
N HIS A 102 -10.42 -2.71 -4.76
CA HIS A 102 -9.33 -1.75 -4.60
C HIS A 102 -9.81 -0.31 -4.35
N CYS A 103 -10.95 0.09 -4.91
CA CYS A 103 -11.56 1.40 -4.63
C CYS A 103 -12.07 1.48 -3.18
N GLU A 104 -12.68 0.41 -2.66
CA GLU A 104 -13.14 0.35 -1.27
C GLU A 104 -11.98 0.53 -0.29
N HIS A 105 -10.83 -0.11 -0.53
CA HIS A 105 -9.63 0.09 0.28
C HIS A 105 -9.16 1.55 0.30
N VAL A 106 -9.18 2.24 -0.85
CA VAL A 106 -8.85 3.67 -0.90
C VAL A 106 -9.82 4.49 -0.07
N LEU A 107 -11.13 4.22 -0.21
CA LEU A 107 -12.19 4.96 0.48
C LEU A 107 -12.22 4.72 2.00
N GLN A 108 -11.68 3.60 2.49
CA GLN A 108 -11.48 3.38 3.92
C GLN A 108 -10.45 4.33 4.53
N VAL A 109 -9.46 4.76 3.75
CA VAL A 109 -8.39 5.68 4.20
C VAL A 109 -8.70 7.13 3.84
N ASP A 110 -9.27 7.35 2.65
CA ASP A 110 -9.60 8.65 2.08
C ASP A 110 -11.01 8.59 1.48
N ALA A 111 -12.02 8.82 2.32
CA ALA A 111 -13.43 8.69 1.94
C ALA A 111 -13.88 9.66 0.84
N ASP A 112 -13.19 10.80 0.70
CA ASP A 112 -13.49 11.84 -0.28
C ASP A 112 -12.64 11.70 -1.56
N ASN A 113 -11.99 10.55 -1.76
CA ASN A 113 -11.15 10.32 -2.93
C ASN A 113 -11.96 10.27 -4.24
N GLU A 114 -12.06 11.41 -4.93
CA GLU A 114 -12.84 11.57 -6.16
C GLU A 114 -12.46 10.53 -7.22
N LYS A 115 -11.17 10.19 -7.35
CA LYS A 115 -10.72 9.21 -8.34
C LYS A 115 -11.22 7.80 -8.03
N ALA A 116 -11.22 7.38 -6.77
CA ALA A 116 -11.77 6.09 -6.36
C ALA A 116 -13.28 6.03 -6.58
N LEU A 117 -14.02 7.07 -6.16
CA LEU A 117 -15.47 7.16 -6.36
C LEU A 117 -15.86 7.07 -7.84
N LEU A 118 -15.20 7.83 -8.72
CA LEU A 118 -15.49 7.83 -10.15
C LEU A 118 -15.19 6.47 -10.80
N ARG A 119 -14.08 5.82 -10.42
CA ARG A 119 -13.72 4.50 -10.95
C ARG A 119 -14.70 3.42 -10.48
N MET A 120 -15.06 3.46 -9.20
CA MET A 120 -16.03 2.53 -8.60
C MET A 120 -17.40 2.67 -9.26
N ALA A 121 -17.89 3.89 -9.45
CA ALA A 121 -19.14 4.15 -10.16
C ALA A 121 -19.10 3.58 -11.59
N LYS A 122 -18.00 3.79 -12.33
CA LYS A 122 -17.83 3.23 -13.67
C LYS A 122 -17.82 1.70 -13.66
N ALA A 123 -17.09 1.08 -12.73
CA ALA A 123 -17.02 -0.37 -12.59
C ALA A 123 -18.39 -0.99 -12.27
N HIS A 124 -19.19 -0.36 -11.40
CA HIS A 124 -20.55 -0.80 -11.12
C HIS A 124 -21.46 -0.71 -12.34
N SER A 125 -21.37 0.36 -13.14
CA SER A 125 -22.17 0.51 -14.35
C SER A 125 -21.88 -0.58 -15.40
N GLU A 126 -20.65 -1.07 -15.47
CA GLU A 126 -20.26 -2.13 -16.41
C GLU A 126 -20.64 -3.54 -15.94
N LEU A 127 -20.96 -3.72 -14.66
CA LEU A 127 -21.40 -4.99 -14.07
C LEU A 127 -22.93 -5.17 -14.05
N GLN A 128 -23.69 -4.15 -14.44
CA GLN A 128 -25.16 -4.16 -14.54
C GLN A 128 -25.64 -4.73 -15.87
#